data_AF-A0AAV5ZPL4-F1
#
_entry.id   AF-A0AAV5ZPL4-F1
#
_cell.length_a   1.000
_cell.length_b   1.000
_cell.length_c   1.000
_cell.angle_alpha   90.00
_cell.angle_beta   90.00
_cell.angle_gamma   90.00
#
_symmetry.space_group_name_H-M   'P 1'
#
loop_
_entity.id
_entity.type
_entity.pdbx_description
1 polymer ?
#
loop_
_entity_poly.entity_id
_entity_poly.type
_entity_poly.pdbx_seq_one_letter_code
_entity_poly.pdbx_strand_id
1 'polypeptide(L)'
;MTALGAAGIFLAPGMSRKAVDAMLGFAAGVMMAASYGSLLAPAIRMSTDGSGAAWLPATAGFLLGGVAFWGIDNLLPHLHLGLPSDRVEGVKTSWQRSTLLVLAVSLHNIPEGLAVGVAFGAAPVGLPWATLPSALALTIGIGIQDIPEGLAVALPLQREGLSRWKSFWYGQLSGLVEPVTAVIGALAVVASHAILPYAMGFAAGAMVYVVVEDLIPESQRAGHTDLATVGLLVGFTLMMVLEVALS
;
A
#
# COMPACT_ATOMS: atom_id res chain seq x y z
N MET A 1 -9.06 5.88 -1.49
CA MET A 1 -10.46 5.35 -1.33
C MET A 1 -10.75 4.86 0.10
N THR A 2 -9.76 4.98 0.97
CA THR A 2 -9.72 4.65 2.40
C THR A 2 -10.89 5.21 3.20
N ALA A 3 -11.35 6.42 2.86
CA ALA A 3 -12.54 7.03 3.45
C ALA A 3 -13.81 6.19 3.27
N LEU A 4 -14.01 5.64 2.07
CA LEU A 4 -15.17 4.81 1.76
C LEU A 4 -15.07 3.45 2.48
N GLY A 5 -13.86 2.89 2.57
CA GLY A 5 -13.60 1.71 3.39
C GLY A 5 -13.96 1.91 4.86
N ALA A 6 -13.44 3.00 5.46
CA ALA A 6 -13.74 3.36 6.85
C ALA A 6 -15.23 3.61 7.08
N ALA A 7 -15.96 4.18 6.11
CA ALA A 7 -17.41 4.36 6.17
C ALA A 7 -18.18 3.03 6.22
N GLY A 8 -17.57 1.92 5.78
CA GLY A 8 -18.13 0.58 5.90
C GLY A 8 -18.52 0.21 7.33
N ILE A 9 -17.93 0.84 8.35
CA ILE A 9 -18.32 0.66 9.75
C ILE A 9 -19.76 1.08 10.06
N PHE A 10 -20.35 1.98 9.25
CA PHE A 10 -21.75 2.39 9.38
C PHE A 10 -22.74 1.34 8.85
N LEU A 11 -22.28 0.49 7.92
CA LEU A 11 -23.11 -0.52 7.26
C LEU A 11 -22.86 -1.93 7.81
N ALA A 12 -21.61 -2.24 8.16
CA ALA A 12 -21.17 -3.57 8.60
C ALA A 12 -20.36 -3.53 9.91
N PRO A 13 -20.89 -2.96 11.01
CA PRO A 13 -20.16 -2.85 12.30
C PRO A 13 -19.82 -4.22 12.92
N GLY A 14 -20.50 -5.29 12.51
CA GLY A 14 -20.33 -6.65 13.01
C GLY A 14 -19.55 -7.58 12.08
N MET A 15 -18.76 -7.04 11.14
CA MET A 15 -18.05 -7.86 10.16
C MET A 15 -17.16 -8.92 10.84
N SER A 16 -17.33 -10.18 10.43
CA SER A 16 -16.59 -11.30 11.01
C SER A 16 -15.08 -11.16 10.76
N ARG A 17 -14.26 -11.68 11.67
CA ARG A 17 -12.80 -11.69 11.50
C ARG A 17 -12.38 -12.42 10.22
N LYS A 18 -13.08 -13.50 9.86
CA LYS A 18 -12.92 -14.23 8.58
C LYS A 18 -13.01 -13.33 7.35
N ALA A 19 -13.99 -12.41 7.33
CA ALA A 19 -14.17 -11.50 6.21
C ALA A 19 -13.05 -10.46 6.15
N VAL A 20 -12.63 -9.92 7.30
CA VAL A 20 -11.49 -8.98 7.38
C VAL A 20 -10.21 -9.64 6.89
N ASP A 21 -9.93 -10.88 7.33
CA ASP A 21 -8.75 -11.63 6.91
C ASP A 21 -8.73 -11.89 5.40
N ALA A 22 -9.87 -12.25 4.80
CA ALA A 22 -10.00 -12.40 3.35
C ALA A 22 -9.80 -11.06 2.60
N MET A 23 -10.30 -9.96 3.15
CA MET A 23 -10.18 -8.60 2.61
C MET A 23 -8.73 -8.11 2.65
N LEU A 24 -8.00 -8.36 3.74
CA LEU A 24 -6.58 -8.05 3.86
C LEU A 24 -5.72 -8.92 2.94
N GLY A 25 -6.06 -10.21 2.80
CA GLY A 25 -5.44 -11.08 1.81
C GLY A 25 -5.63 -10.53 0.40
N PHE A 26 -6.85 -10.11 0.04
CA PHE A 26 -7.14 -9.45 -1.23
C PHE A 26 -6.29 -8.19 -1.44
N ALA A 27 -6.18 -7.32 -0.43
CA ALA A 27 -5.36 -6.12 -0.49
C ALA A 27 -3.88 -6.44 -0.77
N ALA A 28 -3.30 -7.38 -0.02
CA ALA A 28 -1.95 -7.88 -0.27
C ALA A 28 -1.77 -8.39 -1.71
N GLY A 29 -2.77 -9.11 -2.24
CA GLY A 29 -2.76 -9.59 -3.63
C GLY A 29 -2.69 -8.46 -4.66
N VAL A 30 -3.54 -7.44 -4.51
CA VAL A 30 -3.53 -6.25 -5.38
C VAL A 30 -2.17 -5.56 -5.34
N MET A 31 -1.64 -5.30 -4.14
CA MET A 31 -0.37 -4.59 -3.97
C MET A 31 0.82 -5.37 -4.52
N MET A 32 0.85 -6.70 -4.36
CA MET A 32 1.93 -7.52 -4.94
C MET A 32 1.92 -7.50 -6.47
N ALA A 33 0.74 -7.62 -7.09
CA ALA A 33 0.60 -7.54 -8.53
C ALA A 33 1.01 -6.14 -9.06
N ALA A 34 0.51 -5.08 -8.42
CA ALA A 34 0.84 -3.69 -8.75
C ALA A 34 2.34 -3.39 -8.62
N SER A 35 2.97 -3.87 -7.53
CA SER A 35 4.40 -3.69 -7.28
C SER A 35 5.26 -4.24 -8.41
N TYR A 36 4.92 -5.43 -8.94
CA TYR A 36 5.66 -5.99 -10.05
C TYR A 36 5.25 -5.39 -11.38
N GLY A 37 3.98 -5.53 -11.77
CA GLY A 37 3.54 -5.25 -13.14
C GLY A 37 3.46 -3.76 -13.45
N SER A 38 2.96 -2.95 -12.52
CA SER A 38 2.76 -1.52 -12.74
C SER A 38 3.96 -0.65 -12.36
N LEU A 39 4.94 -1.18 -11.61
CA LEU A 39 6.10 -0.43 -11.14
C LEU A 39 7.44 -1.05 -11.56
N LEU A 40 7.78 -2.26 -11.08
CA LEU A 40 9.08 -2.88 -11.37
C LEU A 40 9.29 -3.21 -12.85
N ALA A 41 8.30 -3.79 -13.52
CA ALA A 41 8.41 -4.16 -14.92
C ALA A 41 8.65 -2.92 -15.82
N PRO A 42 7.89 -1.81 -15.67
CA PRO A 42 8.20 -0.53 -16.29
C PRO A 42 9.61 -0.02 -15.95
N ALA A 43 10.02 -0.05 -14.67
CA ALA A 43 11.34 0.41 -14.24
C ALA A 43 12.49 -0.34 -14.92
N ILE A 44 12.37 -1.66 -15.08
CA ILE A 44 13.36 -2.51 -15.76
C ILE A 44 13.41 -2.16 -17.25
N ARG A 45 12.25 -2.01 -17.90
CA ARG A 45 12.16 -1.65 -19.34
C ARG A 45 12.75 -0.27 -19.64
N MET A 46 12.69 0.66 -18.70
CA MET A 46 13.28 1.99 -18.87
C MET A 46 14.81 2.01 -18.76
N SER A 47 15.39 0.96 -18.19
CA SER A 47 16.80 0.89 -17.86
C SER A 47 17.64 0.20 -18.96
N THR A 48 17.01 -0.23 -20.06
CA THR A 48 17.65 -1.01 -21.14
C THR A 48 18.51 -0.20 -22.11
N ASP A 49 18.49 1.14 -22.04
CA ASP A 49 18.97 1.98 -23.14
C ASP A 49 20.48 2.35 -23.13
N GLY A 50 21.37 1.61 -22.45
CA GLY A 50 22.80 1.88 -22.72
C GLY A 50 23.92 1.23 -21.90
N SER A 51 23.67 0.48 -20.82
CA SER A 51 24.75 0.02 -19.93
C SER A 51 24.93 -1.49 -19.80
N GLY A 52 24.07 -2.31 -20.43
CA GLY A 52 24.04 -3.77 -20.22
C GLY A 52 23.53 -4.19 -18.82
N ALA A 53 23.24 -3.24 -17.93
CA ALA A 53 22.77 -3.46 -16.56
C ALA A 53 21.36 -2.89 -16.34
N ALA A 54 20.41 -3.25 -17.20
CA ALA A 54 19.02 -2.77 -17.13
C ALA A 54 18.30 -3.11 -15.82
N TRP A 55 18.76 -4.12 -15.10
CA TRP A 55 18.22 -4.47 -13.79
C TRP A 55 18.69 -3.49 -12.69
N LEU A 56 19.80 -2.76 -12.89
CA LEU A 56 20.47 -2.04 -11.81
C LEU A 56 19.65 -0.87 -11.25
N PRO A 57 19.07 0.05 -12.06
CA PRO A 57 18.28 1.16 -11.51
C PRO A 57 17.04 0.69 -10.75
N ALA A 58 16.30 -0.27 -11.34
CA ALA A 58 15.13 -0.85 -10.71
C ALA A 58 15.48 -1.57 -9.39
N THR A 59 16.57 -2.34 -9.37
CA THR A 59 17.05 -3.05 -8.17
C THR A 59 17.53 -2.09 -7.10
N ALA A 60 18.29 -1.06 -7.47
CA ALA A 60 18.76 -0.04 -6.55
C ALA A 60 17.58 0.71 -5.92
N GLY A 61 16.60 1.12 -6.73
CA GLY A 61 15.35 1.70 -6.25
C GLY A 61 14.62 0.77 -5.30
N PHE A 62 14.38 -0.48 -5.71
CA PHE A 62 13.67 -1.49 -4.92
C PHE A 62 14.30 -1.72 -3.54
N LEU A 63 15.61 -1.96 -3.50
CA LEU A 63 16.30 -2.16 -2.23
C LEU A 63 16.30 -0.89 -1.38
N LEU A 64 16.47 0.29 -1.99
CA LEU A 64 16.41 1.55 -1.26
C LEU A 64 15.01 1.79 -0.66
N GLY A 65 13.95 1.47 -1.40
CA GLY A 65 12.57 1.55 -0.92
C GLY A 65 12.33 0.63 0.27
N GLY A 66 12.69 -0.65 0.12
CA GLY A 66 12.56 -1.63 1.20
C GLY A 66 13.37 -1.27 2.45
N VAL A 67 14.63 -0.86 2.29
CA VAL A 67 15.50 -0.44 3.41
C VAL A 67 15.00 0.86 4.05
N ALA A 68 14.50 1.81 3.26
CA ALA A 68 13.93 3.04 3.80
C ALA A 68 12.72 2.74 4.67
N PHE A 69 11.81 1.86 4.20
CA PHE A 69 10.64 1.49 4.97
C PHE A 69 10.97 0.63 6.17
N TRP A 70 11.90 -0.30 6.06
CA TRP A 70 12.48 -1.00 7.21
C TRP A 70 13.04 -0.02 8.25
N GLY A 71 13.75 1.03 7.83
CA GLY A 71 14.27 2.04 8.73
C GLY A 71 13.17 2.89 9.39
N ILE A 72 12.14 3.26 8.63
CA ILE A 72 10.96 4.00 9.13
C ILE A 72 10.21 3.17 10.16
N ASP A 73 9.99 1.90 9.85
CA ASP A 73 9.28 0.92 10.67
C ASP A 73 9.98 0.69 12.02
N ASN A 74 11.31 0.52 12.00
CA ASN A 74 12.11 0.40 13.22
C ASN A 74 12.24 1.69 14.03
N LEU A 75 11.95 2.85 13.45
CA LEU A 75 12.07 4.14 14.13
C LEU A 75 10.74 4.61 14.70
N LEU A 76 9.68 4.53 13.90
CA LEU A 76 8.39 5.10 14.25
C LEU A 76 7.63 4.15 15.17
N PRO A 77 7.16 4.66 16.33
CA PRO A 77 6.36 3.85 17.20
C PRO A 77 5.03 3.51 16.55
N HIS A 78 4.80 2.24 16.30
CA HIS A 78 3.56 1.79 15.69
C HIS A 78 3.13 0.46 16.29
N LEU A 79 1.89 0.09 16.03
CA LEU A 79 1.32 -1.15 16.54
C LEU A 79 0.58 -1.84 15.40
N HIS A 80 0.96 -3.08 15.12
CA HIS A 80 0.25 -3.90 14.15
C HIS A 80 -1.18 -4.19 14.61
N LEU A 81 -2.09 -4.24 13.65
CA LEU A 81 -3.48 -4.58 13.89
C LEU A 81 -3.57 -5.91 14.67
N GLY A 82 -4.49 -6.00 15.62
CA GLY A 82 -4.68 -7.23 16.41
C GLY A 82 -3.60 -7.56 17.45
N LEU A 83 -2.47 -6.85 17.54
CA LEU A 83 -1.45 -7.09 18.58
C LEU A 83 -1.76 -6.38 19.91
N PRO A 84 -1.41 -6.95 21.07
CA PRO A 84 -1.58 -6.29 22.37
C PRO A 84 -0.60 -5.10 22.54
N SER A 85 -0.93 -4.16 23.44
CA SER A 85 -0.20 -2.88 23.59
C SER A 85 1.22 -3.01 24.17
N ASP A 86 1.63 -4.20 24.60
CA ASP A 86 3.00 -4.53 25.02
C ASP A 86 3.88 -4.99 23.85
N ARG A 87 3.31 -5.10 22.64
CA ARG A 87 3.99 -5.44 21.38
C ARG A 87 4.15 -4.24 20.45
N VAL A 88 4.34 -3.05 21.02
CA VAL A 88 4.63 -1.82 20.24
C VAL A 88 6.04 -1.93 19.66
N GLU A 89 6.16 -1.67 18.37
CA GLU A 89 7.43 -1.64 17.64
C GLU A 89 7.95 -0.21 17.55
N GLY A 90 9.20 -0.04 17.12
CA GLY A 90 9.88 1.25 17.09
C GLY A 90 10.28 1.82 18.46
N VAL A 91 10.46 3.14 18.53
CA VAL A 91 10.91 3.82 19.76
C VAL A 91 9.82 3.79 20.84
N LYS A 92 10.17 3.38 22.05
CA LYS A 92 9.20 3.31 23.17
C LYS A 92 8.52 4.67 23.42
N THR A 93 7.19 4.62 23.59
CA THR A 93 6.35 5.81 23.74
C THR A 93 5.17 5.54 24.68
N SER A 94 4.60 6.61 25.25
CA SER A 94 3.37 6.59 26.06
C SER A 94 2.11 6.89 25.25
N TRP A 95 2.21 6.88 23.91
CA TRP A 95 1.09 7.22 23.02
C TRP A 95 -0.08 6.24 23.17
N GLN A 96 -1.28 6.77 22.90
CA GLN A 96 -2.49 5.97 22.92
C GLN A 96 -2.44 4.93 21.80
N ARG A 97 -2.93 3.72 22.09
CA ARG A 97 -3.02 2.61 21.14
C ARG A 97 -3.68 3.00 19.82
N SER A 98 -4.78 3.76 19.87
CA SER A 98 -5.47 4.27 18.68
C SER A 98 -4.57 5.15 17.81
N THR A 99 -3.66 5.93 18.40
CA THR A 99 -2.67 6.73 17.67
C THR A 99 -1.65 5.83 16.98
N LEU A 100 -1.19 4.77 17.66
CA LEU A 100 -0.23 3.82 17.10
C LEU A 100 -0.82 3.02 15.94
N LEU A 101 -2.09 2.63 16.03
CA LEU A 101 -2.82 1.96 14.94
C LEU A 101 -3.02 2.88 13.73
N VAL A 102 -3.40 4.14 13.95
CA VAL A 102 -3.55 5.12 12.87
C VAL A 102 -2.20 5.41 12.21
N LEU A 103 -1.14 5.52 13.00
CA LEU A 103 0.21 5.73 12.48
C LEU A 103 0.66 4.54 11.64
N ALA A 104 0.46 3.30 12.10
CA ALA A 104 0.81 2.10 11.34
C ALA A 104 0.20 2.15 9.93
N VAL A 105 -1.11 2.43 9.84
CA VAL A 105 -1.81 2.49 8.55
C VAL A 105 -1.33 3.69 7.74
N SER A 106 -1.11 4.85 8.36
CA SER A 106 -0.50 5.97 7.64
C SER A 106 0.85 5.63 7.03
N LEU A 107 1.63 4.69 7.59
CA LEU A 107 2.86 4.22 6.95
C LEU A 107 2.58 3.34 5.73
N HIS A 108 1.51 2.54 5.75
CA HIS A 108 1.09 1.69 4.63
C HIS A 108 0.63 2.48 3.41
N ASN A 109 0.02 3.63 3.67
CA ASN A 109 -0.54 4.49 2.64
C ASN A 109 0.52 5.39 1.96
N ILE A 110 1.75 5.48 2.50
CA ILE A 110 2.85 6.23 1.87
C ILE A 110 3.32 5.55 0.56
N PRO A 111 3.68 4.24 0.54
CA PRO A 111 4.05 3.55 -0.69
C PRO A 111 2.97 3.62 -1.78
N GLU A 112 1.70 3.50 -1.40
CA GLU A 112 0.56 3.57 -2.32
C GLU A 112 0.45 4.94 -2.99
N GLY A 113 0.48 6.01 -2.19
CA GLY A 113 0.47 7.35 -2.73
C GLY A 113 1.69 7.60 -3.62
N LEU A 114 2.89 7.21 -3.20
CA LEU A 114 4.09 7.29 -4.04
C LEU A 114 3.93 6.53 -5.37
N ALA A 115 3.36 5.33 -5.34
CA ALA A 115 3.13 4.51 -6.53
C ALA A 115 2.19 5.21 -7.53
N VAL A 116 1.05 5.72 -7.04
CA VAL A 116 0.11 6.52 -7.85
C VAL A 116 0.81 7.75 -8.42
N GLY A 117 1.53 8.49 -7.58
CA GLY A 117 2.25 9.70 -7.97
C GLY A 117 3.28 9.46 -9.07
N VAL A 118 4.14 8.47 -8.89
CA VAL A 118 5.18 8.10 -9.86
C VAL A 118 4.56 7.63 -11.17
N ALA A 119 3.49 6.83 -11.14
CA ALA A 119 2.80 6.38 -12.35
C ALA A 119 2.19 7.54 -13.14
N PHE A 120 1.50 8.48 -12.48
CA PHE A 120 0.99 9.68 -13.16
C PHE A 120 2.09 10.63 -13.62
N GLY A 121 3.19 10.75 -12.88
CA GLY A 121 4.36 11.50 -13.31
C GLY A 121 5.03 10.92 -14.55
N ALA A 122 4.95 9.59 -14.74
CA ALA A 122 5.49 8.89 -15.90
C ALA A 122 4.58 8.97 -17.14
N ALA A 123 3.26 9.07 -16.95
CA ALA A 123 2.27 9.12 -18.03
C ALA A 123 2.58 10.12 -19.17
N PRO A 124 3.05 11.36 -18.92
CA PRO A 124 3.38 12.31 -19.99
C PRO A 124 4.75 12.08 -20.65
N VAL A 125 5.56 11.13 -20.19
CA VAL A 125 6.94 10.90 -20.71
C VAL A 125 6.93 10.26 -22.11
N GLY A 126 5.79 9.72 -22.56
CA GLY A 126 5.65 9.13 -23.90
C GLY A 126 6.16 7.69 -24.01
N LEU A 127 6.27 6.97 -22.88
CA LEU A 127 6.67 5.57 -22.84
C LEU A 127 5.48 4.66 -23.16
N PRO A 128 5.60 3.65 -24.05
CA PRO A 128 4.48 2.80 -24.46
C PRO A 128 3.82 2.01 -23.32
N TRP A 129 4.52 1.78 -22.22
CA TRP A 129 4.09 0.97 -21.07
C TRP A 129 3.84 1.79 -19.80
N ALA A 130 4.06 3.10 -19.83
CA ALA A 130 3.77 3.99 -18.71
C ALA A 130 2.84 5.10 -19.22
N THR A 131 1.61 4.70 -19.56
CA THR A 131 0.61 5.57 -20.16
C THR A 131 -0.39 6.06 -19.12
N LEU A 132 -1.22 7.05 -19.49
CA LEU A 132 -2.33 7.48 -18.63
C LEU A 132 -3.28 6.32 -18.28
N PRO A 133 -3.71 5.46 -19.24
CA PRO A 133 -4.43 4.22 -18.92
C PRO A 133 -3.72 3.30 -17.91
N SER A 134 -2.40 3.09 -18.01
CA SER A 134 -1.65 2.29 -17.04
C SER A 134 -1.65 2.92 -15.64
N ALA A 135 -1.50 4.24 -15.54
CA ALA A 135 -1.59 4.95 -14.26
C ALA A 135 -3.00 4.89 -13.65
N LEU A 136 -4.04 4.95 -14.48
CA LEU A 136 -5.43 4.75 -14.06
C LEU A 136 -5.66 3.32 -13.57
N ALA A 137 -5.10 2.31 -14.24
CA ALA A 137 -5.19 0.91 -13.81
C ALA A 137 -4.63 0.72 -12.40
N LEU A 138 -3.43 1.23 -12.15
CA LEU A 138 -2.80 1.21 -10.82
C LEU A 138 -3.65 1.94 -9.78
N THR A 139 -4.15 3.13 -10.12
CA THR A 139 -4.96 3.95 -9.21
C THR A 139 -6.29 3.28 -8.88
N ILE A 140 -6.92 2.60 -9.84
CA ILE A 140 -8.15 1.83 -9.61
C ILE A 140 -7.84 0.61 -8.73
N GLY A 141 -6.74 -0.10 -9.00
CA GLY A 141 -6.29 -1.22 -8.18
C GLY A 141 -6.11 -0.81 -6.72
N ILE A 142 -5.29 0.20 -6.48
CA ILE A 142 -5.07 0.80 -5.14
C ILE A 142 -6.40 1.25 -4.55
N GLY A 143 -7.21 2.01 -5.29
CA GLY A 143 -8.52 2.46 -4.81
C GLY A 143 -9.48 1.32 -4.40
N ILE A 144 -9.46 0.18 -5.07
CA ILE A 144 -10.31 -0.97 -4.73
C ILE A 144 -9.82 -1.62 -3.43
N GLN A 145 -8.51 -1.74 -3.22
CA GLN A 145 -7.94 -2.39 -2.04
C GLN A 145 -7.95 -1.49 -0.79
N ASP A 146 -7.94 -0.17 -0.94
CA ASP A 146 -8.09 0.75 0.20
C ASP A 146 -9.43 0.58 0.94
N ILE A 147 -10.46 0.04 0.26
CA ILE A 147 -11.76 -0.23 0.88
C ILE A 147 -11.61 -1.30 1.97
N PRO A 148 -11.09 -2.51 1.66
CA PRO A 148 -10.57 -3.47 2.63
C PRO A 148 -9.80 -2.87 3.79
N GLU A 149 -8.75 -2.10 3.49
CA GLU A 149 -7.84 -1.58 4.51
C GLU A 149 -8.53 -0.57 5.41
N GLY A 150 -9.19 0.44 4.83
CA GLY A 150 -9.88 1.48 5.61
C GLY A 150 -10.91 0.90 6.57
N LEU A 151 -11.57 -0.19 6.18
CA LEU A 151 -12.47 -0.92 7.09
C LEU A 151 -11.71 -1.70 8.17
N ALA A 152 -10.60 -2.35 7.81
CA ALA A 152 -9.73 -3.07 8.73
C ALA A 152 -9.11 -2.16 9.80
N VAL A 153 -8.94 -0.86 9.54
CA VAL A 153 -8.55 0.14 10.55
C VAL A 153 -9.69 0.55 11.45
N ALA A 154 -10.85 0.83 10.87
CA ALA A 154 -11.97 1.40 11.60
C ALA A 154 -12.60 0.38 12.57
N LEU A 155 -12.64 -0.92 12.20
CA LEU A 155 -13.26 -1.97 13.01
C LEU A 155 -12.58 -2.22 14.37
N PRO A 156 -11.25 -2.37 14.47
CA PRO A 156 -10.56 -2.50 15.75
C PRO A 156 -10.77 -1.29 16.66
N LEU A 157 -10.68 -0.07 16.12
CA LEU A 157 -10.93 1.16 16.89
C LEU A 157 -12.33 1.16 17.52
N GLN A 158 -13.35 0.74 16.76
CA GLN A 158 -14.70 0.60 17.29
C GLN A 158 -14.81 -0.50 18.35
N ARG A 159 -14.16 -1.66 18.13
CA ARG A 159 -14.15 -2.77 19.10
C ARG A 159 -13.45 -2.40 20.40
N GLU A 160 -12.51 -1.46 20.35
CA GLU A 160 -11.84 -0.87 21.51
C GLU A 160 -12.68 0.20 22.23
N GLY A 161 -13.91 0.43 21.79
CA GLY A 161 -14.88 1.30 22.47
C GLY A 161 -14.93 2.73 21.93
N LEU A 162 -14.20 3.06 20.86
CA LEU A 162 -14.40 4.34 20.18
C LEU A 162 -15.78 4.36 19.49
N SER A 163 -16.39 5.54 19.44
CA SER A 163 -17.64 5.71 18.70
C SER A 163 -17.41 5.45 17.20
N ARG A 164 -18.47 5.05 16.49
CA ARG A 164 -18.42 4.83 15.02
C ARG A 164 -17.88 6.05 14.28
N TRP A 165 -18.27 7.24 14.72
CA TRP A 165 -17.81 8.50 14.14
C TRP A 165 -16.32 8.74 14.38
N LYS A 166 -15.82 8.50 15.59
CA LYS A 166 -14.37 8.61 15.89
C LYS A 166 -13.56 7.59 15.09
N SER A 167 -14.04 6.35 15.01
CA SER A 167 -13.38 5.27 14.26
C SER A 167 -13.31 5.58 12.76
N PHE A 168 -14.39 6.12 12.20
CA PHE A 168 -14.42 6.62 10.83
C PHE A 168 -13.45 7.78 10.60
N TRP A 169 -13.40 8.77 11.51
CA TRP A 169 -12.47 9.88 11.40
C TRP A 169 -11.02 9.42 11.40
N TYR A 170 -10.66 8.54 12.33
CA TYR A 170 -9.31 7.99 12.37
C TYR A 170 -8.96 7.16 11.12
N GLY A 171 -9.90 6.35 10.62
CA GLY A 171 -9.71 5.61 9.37
C GLY A 171 -9.60 6.50 8.12
N GLN A 172 -10.23 7.68 8.11
CA GLN A 172 -10.01 8.65 7.03
C GLN A 172 -8.68 9.38 7.17
N LEU A 173 -8.31 9.78 8.39
CA LEU A 173 -7.07 10.49 8.67
C LEU A 173 -5.86 9.65 8.26
N SER A 174 -5.91 8.33 8.40
CA SER A 174 -4.81 7.46 7.99
C SER A 174 -4.52 7.54 6.50
N GLY A 175 -5.56 7.69 5.67
CA GLY A 175 -5.44 7.79 4.20
C GLY A 175 -5.13 9.18 3.65
N LEU A 176 -5.09 10.23 4.48
CA LEU A 176 -4.73 11.59 4.00
C LEU A 176 -3.28 11.69 3.52
N VAL A 177 -2.44 10.73 3.87
CA VAL A 177 -1.04 10.69 3.44
C VAL A 177 -0.89 10.28 1.96
N GLU A 178 -1.85 9.54 1.38
CA GLU A 178 -1.84 9.12 -0.03
C GLU A 178 -1.78 10.32 -0.99
N PRO A 179 -2.69 11.31 -0.94
CA PRO A 179 -2.63 12.43 -1.88
C PRO A 179 -1.36 13.27 -1.72
N VAL A 180 -0.85 13.42 -0.49
CA VAL A 180 0.38 14.16 -0.23
C VAL A 180 1.58 13.46 -0.87
N THR A 181 1.69 12.16 -0.67
CA THR A 181 2.79 11.35 -1.19
C THR A 181 2.67 11.12 -2.70
N ALA A 182 1.46 11.08 -3.24
CA ALA A 182 1.21 11.08 -4.69
C ALA A 182 1.72 12.36 -5.36
N VAL A 183 1.48 13.53 -4.75
CA VAL A 183 2.04 14.79 -5.25
C VAL A 183 3.57 14.77 -5.20
N ILE A 184 4.16 14.28 -4.09
CA ILE A 184 5.61 14.15 -3.95
C ILE A 184 6.19 13.22 -5.02
N GLY A 185 5.58 12.06 -5.23
CA GLY A 185 5.98 11.08 -6.25
C GLY A 185 5.92 11.67 -7.66
N ALA A 186 4.83 12.33 -8.01
CA ALA A 186 4.68 12.98 -9.32
C ALA A 186 5.73 14.08 -9.53
N LEU A 187 5.95 14.94 -8.52
CA LEU A 187 6.96 16.00 -8.59
C LEU A 187 8.38 15.45 -8.73
N ALA A 188 8.70 14.35 -8.05
CA ALA A 188 10.01 13.71 -8.18
C ALA A 188 10.31 13.27 -9.61
N VAL A 189 9.29 12.71 -10.30
CA VAL A 189 9.42 12.28 -11.70
C VAL A 189 9.52 13.48 -12.64
N VAL A 190 8.67 14.49 -12.46
CA VAL A 190 8.68 15.73 -13.27
C VAL A 190 10.00 16.48 -13.12
N ALA A 191 10.61 16.44 -11.94
CA ALA A 191 11.90 17.09 -11.68
C ALA A 191 13.06 16.39 -12.39
N SER A 192 13.01 15.07 -12.60
CA SER A 192 14.07 14.33 -13.29
C SER A 192 13.57 13.01 -13.87
N HIS A 193 13.45 12.92 -15.20
CA HIS A 193 13.13 11.64 -15.86
C HIS A 193 14.20 10.56 -15.62
N ALA A 194 15.45 10.96 -15.34
CA ALA A 194 16.54 10.01 -15.05
C ALA A 194 16.33 9.26 -13.73
N ILE A 195 15.55 9.82 -12.78
CA ILE A 195 15.24 9.15 -11.51
C ILE A 195 14.08 8.16 -11.64
N LEU A 196 13.31 8.22 -12.74
CA LEU A 196 12.06 7.46 -12.88
C LEU A 196 12.20 5.94 -12.62
N PRO A 197 13.18 5.21 -13.18
CA PRO A 197 13.30 3.78 -12.87
C PRO A 197 13.69 3.51 -11.40
N TYR A 198 14.43 4.43 -10.77
CA TYR A 198 14.73 4.35 -9.34
C TYR A 198 13.50 4.65 -8.49
N ALA A 199 12.70 5.65 -8.86
CA ALA A 199 11.49 6.05 -8.15
C ALA A 199 10.39 4.96 -8.23
N MET A 200 10.20 4.36 -9.41
CA MET A 200 9.30 3.20 -9.57
C MET A 200 9.79 2.00 -8.77
N GLY A 201 11.09 1.69 -8.84
CA GLY A 201 11.69 0.65 -8.00
C GLY A 201 11.49 0.94 -6.52
N PHE A 202 11.73 2.17 -6.07
CA PHE A 202 11.54 2.60 -4.69
C PHE A 202 10.11 2.39 -4.20
N ALA A 203 9.12 2.85 -4.96
CA ALA A 203 7.71 2.66 -4.61
C ALA A 203 7.35 1.17 -4.53
N ALA A 204 7.84 0.34 -5.45
CA ALA A 204 7.61 -1.10 -5.42
C ALA A 204 8.28 -1.79 -4.22
N GLY A 205 9.53 -1.43 -3.90
CA GLY A 205 10.25 -1.99 -2.76
C GLY A 205 9.61 -1.64 -1.42
N ALA A 206 9.18 -0.38 -1.29
CA ALA A 206 8.42 0.08 -0.14
C ALA A 206 7.09 -0.66 0.01
N MET A 207 6.35 -0.85 -1.09
CA MET A 207 5.07 -1.55 -1.09
C MET A 207 5.23 -3.04 -0.76
N VAL A 208 6.23 -3.72 -1.33
CA VAL A 208 6.52 -5.13 -1.00
C VAL A 208 6.93 -5.29 0.46
N TYR A 209 7.71 -4.35 1.02
CA TYR A 209 8.04 -4.36 2.45
C TYR A 209 6.76 -4.35 3.31
N VAL A 210 5.87 -3.38 3.08
CA VAL A 210 4.61 -3.26 3.84
C VAL A 210 3.73 -4.50 3.70
N VAL A 211 3.62 -5.06 2.49
CA VAL A 211 2.80 -6.26 2.27
C VAL A 211 3.33 -7.46 3.07
N VAL A 212 4.64 -7.66 3.07
CA VAL A 212 5.28 -8.83 3.70
C VAL A 212 5.34 -8.69 5.20
N GLU A 213 5.66 -7.50 5.71
CA GLU A 213 5.75 -7.24 7.14
C GLU A 213 4.35 -7.26 7.79
N ASP A 214 3.34 -6.68 7.11
CA ASP A 214 2.08 -6.34 7.79
C ASP A 214 0.85 -7.04 7.21
N LEU A 215 0.53 -6.82 5.93
CA LEU A 215 -0.76 -7.29 5.38
C LEU A 215 -0.86 -8.82 5.34
N ILE A 216 0.19 -9.50 4.87
CA ILE A 216 0.19 -10.96 4.82
C ILE A 216 0.11 -11.55 6.23
N PRO A 217 0.98 -11.17 7.20
CA PRO A 217 0.88 -11.68 8.56
C PRO A 217 -0.46 -11.35 9.23
N GLU A 218 -1.00 -10.14 9.04
CA GLU A 218 -2.26 -9.74 9.68
C GLU A 218 -3.47 -10.51 9.13
N SER A 219 -3.51 -10.75 7.83
CA SER A 219 -4.56 -11.55 7.20
C SER A 219 -4.59 -12.99 7.71
N GLN A 220 -3.47 -13.50 8.21
CA GLN A 220 -3.34 -14.89 8.67
C GLN A 220 -3.45 -15.02 10.20
N ARG A 221 -3.39 -13.92 10.94
CA ARG A 221 -3.24 -13.91 12.40
C ARG A 221 -4.36 -14.63 13.16
N ALA A 222 -5.60 -14.61 12.66
CA ALA A 222 -6.72 -15.28 13.31
C ALA A 222 -6.96 -16.73 12.84
N GLY A 223 -6.02 -17.31 12.09
CA GLY A 223 -6.05 -18.73 11.67
C GLY A 223 -6.88 -19.01 10.42
N HIS A 224 -7.30 -17.99 9.67
CA HIS A 224 -8.07 -18.13 8.43
C HIS A 224 -7.18 -18.10 7.18
N THR A 225 -6.05 -18.82 7.22
CA THR A 225 -5.00 -18.79 6.18
C THR A 225 -5.51 -19.13 4.79
N ASP A 226 -6.40 -20.12 4.67
CA ASP A 226 -6.95 -20.53 3.36
C ASP A 226 -7.79 -19.42 2.73
N LEU A 227 -8.61 -18.73 3.53
CA LEU A 227 -9.42 -17.60 3.05
C LEU A 227 -8.56 -16.39 2.69
N ALA A 228 -7.56 -16.08 3.51
CA ALA A 228 -6.59 -15.03 3.21
C ALA A 228 -5.83 -15.33 1.90
N THR A 229 -5.43 -16.58 1.68
CA THR A 229 -4.74 -17.03 0.46
C THR A 229 -5.65 -16.91 -0.76
N VAL A 230 -6.91 -17.34 -0.67
CA VAL A 230 -7.89 -17.15 -1.75
C VAL A 230 -8.10 -15.66 -2.02
N GLY A 231 -8.23 -14.84 -0.98
CA GLY A 231 -8.30 -13.38 -1.11
C GLY A 231 -7.13 -12.84 -1.91
N LEU A 232 -5.90 -13.21 -1.54
CA LEU A 232 -4.68 -12.81 -2.23
C LEU A 232 -4.69 -13.21 -3.70
N LEU A 233 -5.03 -14.46 -4.03
CA LEU A 233 -5.12 -14.91 -5.42
C LEU A 233 -6.14 -14.10 -6.22
N VAL A 234 -7.30 -13.78 -5.63
CA VAL A 234 -8.34 -12.98 -6.28
C VAL A 234 -7.87 -11.54 -6.48
N GLY A 235 -7.27 -10.91 -5.47
CA GLY A 235 -6.74 -9.55 -5.56
C GLY A 235 -5.62 -9.43 -6.59
N PHE A 236 -4.68 -10.36 -6.56
CA PHE A 236 -3.60 -10.43 -7.54
C PHE A 236 -4.14 -10.58 -8.97
N THR A 237 -5.09 -11.50 -9.17
CA THR A 237 -5.70 -11.74 -10.49
C THR A 237 -6.45 -10.51 -10.97
N LEU A 238 -7.21 -9.85 -10.10
CA LEU A 238 -7.94 -8.63 -10.44
C LEU A 238 -6.98 -7.52 -10.89
N MET A 239 -5.91 -7.28 -10.12
CA MET A 239 -4.93 -6.25 -10.47
C MET A 239 -4.19 -6.59 -11.77
N MET A 240 -3.79 -7.84 -11.96
CA MET A 240 -3.19 -8.31 -13.21
C MET A 240 -4.11 -8.09 -14.41
N VAL A 241 -5.41 -8.38 -14.28
CA VAL A 241 -6.40 -8.14 -15.34
C VAL A 241 -6.57 -6.65 -15.61
N LEU A 242 -6.65 -5.82 -14.56
CA LEU A 242 -6.73 -4.36 -14.71
C LEU A 242 -5.52 -3.81 -15.47
N GLU A 243 -4.32 -4.27 -15.12
CA GLU A 243 -3.09 -3.88 -15.80
C GLU A 243 -3.13 -4.27 -17.28
N VAL A 244 -3.33 -5.56 -17.60
CA VAL A 244 -3.30 -6.05 -18.99
C VAL A 244 -4.43 -5.45 -19.84
N ALA A 245 -5.60 -5.19 -19.25
CA ALA A 245 -6.73 -4.64 -19.98
C ALA A 245 -6.58 -3.13 -20.29
N LEU A 246 -5.77 -2.42 -19.51
CA LEU A 246 -5.63 -0.96 -19.59
C LEU A 246 -4.23 -0.50 -20.02
N SER A 247 -3.22 -1.37 -20.06
CA SER A 247 -1.84 -1.04 -20.44
C SER A 247 -1.59 -1.09 -21.95
#